data_AF-A0A355IBK1-F1
#
_entry.id   AF-A0A355IBK1-F1
#
_cell.length_a   1.000
_cell.length_b   1.000
_cell.length_c   1.000
_cell.angle_alpha   90.00
_cell.angle_beta   90.00
_cell.angle_gamma   90.00
#
_symmetry.space_group_name_H-M   'P 1'
#
loop_
_entity.id
_entity.type
_entity.pdbx_description
1 polymer ?
#
loop_
_entity_poly.entity_id
_entity_poly.type
_entity_poly.pdbx_seq_one_letter_code
_entity_poly.pdbx_strand_id
1 'polypeptide(L)'
;MAKAISPYRGGYLPEERREIERRLFEGELLGVTSTNALELGIDIGALEAAIIVGYPGSIASTWQQAGRAGRGKEPSLVFYIPHNAPIDQYLAQKPKYFMGRNPENAVIDPGNPHILLGQLRAAAFEKPLSPTDVEDFGEFGPGLMHILSDNEEVVWDGYGWRWKGRGFPAAQVNLRNMSDNTFSIVDLSAGNKVIGSLDEPSAFQQIYEQAIYMHEGETYFVRKMDLQQRVSFVEKADVDYYTQSITEIKVQVHESSEEGRLNDSNLVHGDVAVNIKPYMFRKIKFGSRDSIGYGKIDLPPQILETTATWLIPTVQTLNNVRKYGREPLEGLLGMANIIAEVLPVFVMCDTSDIGSVVDVTNTGLPSVFIYDKYPGGLGFSRRAFDHMEEILQAGLEMINSCTCEIGCPSCVGSPIPPFSQLDPDSTARGRIPDKEAAKMILHEILGLPAYIPQIPAASEIAMGG
;
A
#
# COMPACT_ATOMS: atom_id res chain seq x y z
N MET A 1 -34.71 4.84 -6.55
CA MET A 1 -33.33 5.38 -6.51
C MET A 1 -32.27 4.28 -6.33
N ALA A 2 -32.41 3.33 -5.38
CA ALA A 2 -31.38 2.28 -5.16
C ALA A 2 -30.98 1.48 -6.42
N LYS A 3 -31.92 1.18 -7.34
CA LYS A 3 -31.60 0.48 -8.61
C LYS A 3 -30.89 1.34 -9.68
N ALA A 4 -30.79 2.65 -9.44
CA ALA A 4 -30.21 3.62 -10.37
C ALA A 4 -28.76 4.00 -9.98
N ILE A 5 -28.22 3.43 -8.91
CA ILE A 5 -26.82 3.59 -8.48
C ILE A 5 -26.23 2.19 -8.35
N SER A 6 -25.00 1.99 -8.83
CA SER A 6 -24.32 0.69 -8.74
C SER A 6 -22.89 0.84 -8.23
N PRO A 7 -22.37 -0.09 -7.40
CA PRO A 7 -20.94 -0.18 -7.14
C PRO A 7 -20.21 -0.79 -8.34
N TYR A 8 -18.91 -0.48 -8.49
CA TYR A 8 -18.02 -1.08 -9.51
C TYR A 8 -16.61 -1.28 -8.92
N ARG A 9 -16.03 -2.47 -9.06
CA ARG A 9 -14.63 -2.76 -8.67
C ARG A 9 -14.02 -3.84 -9.55
N GLY A 10 -12.69 -3.88 -9.63
CA GLY A 10 -11.96 -4.84 -10.45
C GLY A 10 -12.18 -6.32 -10.09
N GLY A 11 -12.49 -6.61 -8.82
CA GLY A 11 -12.75 -7.97 -8.32
C GLY A 11 -14.12 -8.56 -8.66
N TYR A 12 -14.99 -7.82 -9.36
CA TYR A 12 -16.26 -8.36 -9.87
C TYR A 12 -16.05 -9.24 -11.10
N LEU A 13 -17.01 -10.14 -11.36
CA LEU A 13 -16.95 -11.00 -12.53
C LEU A 13 -16.95 -10.16 -13.82
N PRO A 14 -16.28 -10.62 -14.90
CA PRO A 14 -16.25 -9.89 -16.16
C PRO A 14 -17.64 -9.56 -16.73
N GLU A 15 -18.63 -10.44 -16.54
CA GLU A 15 -20.00 -10.24 -17.00
C GLU A 15 -20.73 -9.14 -16.21
N GLU A 16 -20.54 -9.09 -14.89
CA GLU A 16 -21.12 -8.07 -14.00
C GLU A 16 -20.59 -6.67 -14.36
N ARG A 17 -19.27 -6.57 -14.57
CA ARG A 17 -18.64 -5.30 -14.99
C ARG A 17 -19.20 -4.80 -16.32
N ARG A 18 -19.32 -5.68 -17.32
CA ARG A 18 -19.88 -5.33 -18.64
C ARG A 18 -21.33 -4.88 -18.56
N GLU A 19 -22.14 -5.50 -17.69
CA GLU A 19 -23.53 -5.08 -17.52
C GLU A 19 -23.63 -3.70 -16.85
N ILE A 20 -22.81 -3.42 -15.83
CA ILE A 20 -22.75 -2.10 -15.20
C ILE A 20 -22.32 -1.03 -16.21
N GLU A 21 -21.29 -1.30 -17.02
CA GLU A 21 -20.80 -0.41 -18.08
C GLU A 21 -21.89 -0.13 -19.12
N ARG A 22 -22.60 -1.16 -19.60
CA ARG A 22 -23.70 -1.03 -20.56
C ARG A 22 -24.81 -0.14 -19.99
N ARG A 23 -25.28 -0.45 -18.78
CA ARG A 23 -26.36 0.31 -18.12
C ARG A 23 -26.00 1.76 -17.85
N LEU A 24 -24.72 2.05 -17.59
CA LEU A 24 -24.23 3.41 -17.44
C LEU A 24 -24.20 4.15 -18.78
N PHE A 25 -23.70 3.50 -19.84
CA PHE A 25 -23.64 4.08 -21.19
C PHE A 25 -25.04 4.37 -21.76
N GLU A 26 -26.00 3.48 -21.53
CA GLU A 26 -27.39 3.64 -21.98
C GLU A 26 -28.22 4.63 -21.14
N GLY A 27 -27.65 5.17 -20.05
CA GLY A 27 -28.34 6.10 -19.14
C GLY A 27 -29.39 5.44 -18.23
N GLU A 28 -29.38 4.11 -18.10
CA GLU A 28 -30.22 3.39 -17.14
C GLU A 28 -29.75 3.59 -15.69
N LEU A 29 -28.44 3.81 -15.49
CA LEU A 29 -27.85 4.20 -14.22
C LEU A 29 -27.70 5.72 -14.14
N LEU A 30 -28.15 6.30 -13.02
CA LEU A 30 -27.92 7.70 -12.68
C LEU A 30 -26.49 7.95 -12.16
N GLY A 31 -25.83 6.91 -11.64
CA GLY A 31 -24.47 7.04 -11.13
C GLY A 31 -23.82 5.71 -10.78
N VAL A 32 -22.50 5.74 -10.62
CA VAL A 32 -21.69 4.59 -10.23
C VAL A 32 -20.73 5.01 -9.12
N THR A 33 -20.54 4.15 -8.13
CA THR A 33 -19.48 4.30 -7.12
C THR A 33 -18.37 3.30 -7.42
N SER A 34 -17.18 3.78 -7.76
CA SER A 34 -16.09 2.92 -8.24
C SER A 34 -14.80 3.10 -7.47
N THR A 35 -13.96 2.07 -7.45
CA THR A 35 -12.52 2.23 -7.19
C THR A 35 -11.83 2.86 -8.41
N ASN A 36 -10.49 2.90 -8.43
CA ASN A 36 -9.68 3.23 -9.61
C ASN A 36 -9.96 2.37 -10.86
N ALA A 37 -10.81 1.34 -10.77
CA ALA A 37 -11.13 0.46 -11.89
C ALA A 37 -11.78 1.17 -13.10
N LEU A 38 -12.46 2.31 -12.89
CA LEU A 38 -13.01 3.15 -13.97
C LEU A 38 -12.03 4.24 -14.46
N GLU A 39 -10.80 4.31 -13.93
CA GLU A 39 -9.73 5.14 -14.50
C GLU A 39 -9.27 4.61 -15.85
N LEU A 40 -9.34 3.29 -16.06
CA LEU A 40 -9.02 2.66 -17.34
C LEU A 40 -9.90 3.25 -18.45
N GLY A 41 -9.34 3.46 -19.65
CA GLY A 41 -9.93 4.14 -20.82
C GLY A 41 -11.22 3.55 -21.43
N ILE A 42 -12.08 2.93 -20.61
CA ILE A 42 -13.41 2.45 -20.92
C ILE A 42 -14.28 3.64 -21.33
N ASP A 43 -15.01 3.48 -22.43
CA ASP A 43 -15.95 4.49 -22.90
C ASP A 43 -17.30 4.32 -22.19
N ILE A 44 -17.42 4.90 -21.00
CA ILE A 44 -18.65 4.91 -20.20
C ILE A 44 -19.60 6.06 -20.55
N GLY A 45 -19.37 6.74 -21.67
CA GLY A 45 -20.11 7.95 -22.04
C GLY A 45 -19.63 9.20 -21.28
N ALA A 46 -20.46 10.25 -21.24
CA ALA A 46 -20.16 11.51 -20.59
C ALA A 46 -20.94 11.64 -19.28
N LEU A 47 -20.24 11.67 -18.14
CA LEU A 47 -20.85 12.04 -16.87
C LEU A 47 -20.93 13.57 -16.76
N GLU A 48 -21.95 14.06 -16.07
CA GLU A 48 -22.11 15.50 -15.78
C GLU A 48 -21.30 15.93 -14.55
N ALA A 49 -21.08 15.01 -13.60
CA ALA A 49 -20.33 15.28 -12.40
C ALA A 49 -19.43 14.09 -12.00
N ALA A 50 -18.28 14.40 -11.41
CA ALA A 50 -17.41 13.45 -10.73
C ALA A 50 -17.26 13.86 -9.26
N ILE A 51 -17.32 12.88 -8.37
CA ILE A 51 -17.08 13.07 -6.93
C ILE A 51 -15.88 12.20 -6.56
N ILE A 52 -14.74 12.84 -6.37
CA ILE A 52 -13.49 12.22 -5.95
C ILE A 52 -13.46 12.30 -4.42
N VAL A 53 -13.50 11.13 -3.77
CA VAL A 53 -13.56 11.01 -2.31
C VAL A 53 -12.20 10.51 -1.81
N GLY A 54 -11.38 11.42 -1.30
CA GLY A 54 -9.98 11.18 -0.97
C GLY A 54 -9.03 11.32 -2.17
N TYR A 55 -7.74 11.49 -1.89
CA TYR A 55 -6.70 11.51 -2.92
C TYR A 55 -6.54 10.11 -3.55
N PRO A 56 -6.64 9.97 -4.89
CA PRO A 56 -6.48 8.69 -5.59
C PRO A 56 -5.06 8.08 -5.62
N GLY A 57 -4.15 8.55 -4.78
CA GLY A 57 -2.74 8.14 -4.78
C GLY A 57 -1.85 8.94 -5.74
N SER A 58 -2.37 9.42 -6.87
CA SER A 58 -1.62 10.30 -7.80
C SER A 58 -2.46 11.49 -8.34
N ILE A 59 -1.79 12.59 -8.70
CA ILE A 59 -2.39 13.73 -9.40
C ILE A 59 -2.83 13.28 -10.79
N ALA A 60 -2.06 12.43 -11.47
CA ALA A 60 -2.47 11.80 -12.72
C ALA A 60 -3.82 11.07 -12.60
N SER A 61 -3.98 10.19 -11.60
CA SER A 61 -5.25 9.50 -11.33
C SER A 61 -6.37 10.48 -10.99
N THR A 62 -6.09 11.52 -10.21
CA THR A 62 -7.06 12.60 -9.94
C THR A 62 -7.58 13.22 -11.24
N TRP A 63 -6.69 13.60 -12.16
CA TRP A 63 -7.09 14.18 -13.45
C TRP A 63 -7.80 13.18 -14.35
N GLN A 64 -7.41 11.90 -14.34
CA GLN A 64 -8.10 10.85 -15.07
C GLN A 64 -9.53 10.64 -14.56
N GLN A 65 -9.72 10.62 -13.23
CA GLN A 65 -11.05 10.55 -12.61
C GLN A 65 -11.88 11.81 -12.91
N ALA A 66 -11.28 13.00 -12.77
CA ALA A 66 -11.94 14.27 -13.09
C ALA A 66 -12.38 14.34 -14.55
N GLY A 67 -11.54 13.85 -15.48
CA GLY A 67 -11.82 13.79 -16.93
C GLY A 67 -12.93 12.81 -17.33
N ARG A 68 -13.50 12.05 -16.38
CA ARG A 68 -14.72 11.27 -16.62
C ARG A 68 -15.98 12.13 -16.67
N ALA A 69 -15.93 13.31 -16.07
CA ALA A 69 -16.97 14.32 -16.23
C ALA A 69 -16.61 15.29 -17.37
N GLY A 70 -17.60 15.69 -18.19
CA GLY A 70 -17.44 16.80 -19.13
C GLY A 70 -16.85 16.49 -20.50
N ARG A 71 -17.35 15.46 -21.22
CA ARG A 71 -16.95 15.15 -22.60
C ARG A 71 -17.72 15.93 -23.69
N GLY A 72 -18.62 16.85 -23.31
CA GLY A 72 -19.50 17.61 -24.20
C GLY A 72 -19.31 19.13 -24.13
N LYS A 73 -20.28 19.89 -24.66
CA LYS A 73 -20.32 21.36 -24.54
C LYS A 73 -21.01 21.83 -23.26
N GLU A 74 -21.71 20.93 -22.59
CA GLU A 74 -22.42 21.24 -21.36
C GLU A 74 -21.42 21.44 -20.20
N PRO A 75 -21.74 22.33 -19.25
CA PRO A 75 -20.96 22.46 -18.02
C PRO A 75 -20.84 21.13 -17.29
N SER A 76 -19.68 20.88 -16.70
CA SER A 76 -19.44 19.72 -15.83
C SER A 76 -18.87 20.18 -14.49
N LEU A 77 -19.00 19.32 -13.48
CA LEU A 77 -18.59 19.63 -12.13
C LEU A 77 -17.72 18.51 -11.56
N VAL A 78 -16.61 18.87 -10.93
CA VAL A 78 -15.75 17.93 -10.22
C VAL A 78 -15.67 18.37 -8.77
N PHE A 79 -16.12 17.51 -7.86
CA PHE A 79 -15.94 17.68 -6.43
C PHE A 79 -14.74 16.85 -5.97
N TYR A 80 -13.79 17.49 -5.30
CA TYR A 80 -12.76 16.81 -4.53
C TYR A 80 -13.09 16.95 -3.05
N ILE A 81 -13.33 15.81 -2.39
CA ILE A 81 -13.69 15.74 -0.97
C ILE A 81 -12.50 15.10 -0.24
N PRO A 82 -11.60 15.89 0.35
CA PRO A 82 -10.42 15.34 1.01
C PRO A 82 -10.80 14.52 2.24
N HIS A 83 -10.11 13.40 2.45
CA HIS A 83 -10.17 12.69 3.71
C HIS A 83 -9.42 13.41 4.82
N ASN A 84 -9.57 12.89 6.03
CA ASN A 84 -8.70 13.29 7.13
C ASN A 84 -7.27 12.74 7.00
N ALA A 85 -6.92 12.04 5.92
CA ALA A 85 -5.57 11.54 5.71
C ALA A 85 -4.57 12.70 5.56
N PRO A 86 -3.30 12.54 5.96
CA PRO A 86 -2.35 13.65 5.94
C PRO A 86 -2.12 14.19 4.51
N ILE A 87 -2.01 13.30 3.52
CA ILE A 87 -1.86 13.69 2.11
C ILE A 87 -3.04 14.52 1.59
N ASP A 88 -4.26 14.09 1.87
CA ASP A 88 -5.49 14.78 1.49
C ASP A 88 -5.51 16.21 2.02
N GLN A 89 -5.13 16.39 3.28
CA GLN A 89 -5.09 17.70 3.94
C GLN A 89 -3.97 18.57 3.38
N TYR A 90 -2.79 18.00 3.10
CA TYR A 90 -1.68 18.71 2.47
C TYR A 90 -2.08 19.28 1.10
N LEU A 91 -2.71 18.45 0.25
CA LEU A 91 -3.18 18.87 -1.08
C LEU A 91 -4.30 19.91 -0.99
N ALA A 92 -5.24 19.74 -0.05
CA ALA A 92 -6.34 20.70 0.17
C ALA A 92 -5.83 22.08 0.59
N GLN A 93 -4.76 22.15 1.39
CA GLN A 93 -4.15 23.41 1.83
C GLN A 93 -3.27 24.06 0.75
N LYS A 94 -2.81 23.28 -0.25
CA LYS A 94 -1.96 23.76 -1.35
C LYS A 94 -2.64 23.55 -2.71
N PRO A 95 -3.79 24.20 -2.99
CA PRO A 95 -4.52 23.99 -4.24
C PRO A 95 -3.72 24.38 -5.49
N LYS A 96 -2.82 25.38 -5.38
CA LYS A 96 -1.91 25.75 -6.48
C LYS A 96 -0.88 24.67 -6.81
N TYR A 97 -0.42 23.91 -5.81
CA TYR A 97 0.46 22.77 -6.03
C TYR A 97 -0.30 21.66 -6.74
N PHE A 98 -1.48 21.33 -6.22
CA PHE A 98 -2.37 20.29 -6.74
C PHE A 98 -2.83 20.56 -8.19
N MET A 99 -3.18 21.81 -8.51
CA MET A 99 -3.66 22.19 -9.85
C MET A 99 -2.54 22.57 -10.83
N GLY A 100 -1.37 22.98 -10.31
CA GLY A 100 -0.34 23.68 -11.10
C GLY A 100 0.87 22.83 -11.49
N ARG A 101 0.99 21.60 -10.98
CA ARG A 101 2.11 20.69 -11.30
C ARG A 101 1.59 19.37 -11.88
N ASN A 102 2.35 18.81 -12.81
CA ASN A 102 2.46 17.36 -12.98
C ASN A 102 3.68 16.94 -12.15
N PRO A 103 3.52 16.34 -10.96
CA PRO A 103 4.65 16.05 -10.08
C PRO A 103 5.16 14.61 -10.17
N GLU A 104 4.42 13.69 -10.78
CA GLU A 104 4.73 12.27 -10.70
C GLU A 104 5.64 11.78 -11.83
N ASN A 105 6.74 11.11 -11.46
CA ASN A 105 7.50 10.26 -12.35
C ASN A 105 7.05 8.81 -12.16
N ALA A 106 6.68 8.14 -13.25
CA ALA A 106 6.48 6.70 -13.23
C ALA A 106 7.78 6.04 -12.78
N VAL A 107 7.72 5.31 -11.66
CA VAL A 107 8.86 4.54 -11.17
C VAL A 107 8.70 3.13 -11.67
N ILE A 108 9.75 2.68 -12.36
CA ILE A 108 9.90 1.31 -12.80
C ILE A 108 11.29 0.87 -12.37
N ASP A 109 11.41 -0.40 -11.97
CA ASP A 109 12.69 -1.05 -11.77
C ASP A 109 12.81 -2.22 -12.75
N PRO A 110 13.34 -1.98 -13.97
CA PRO A 110 13.62 -3.04 -14.93
C PRO A 110 14.69 -4.02 -14.41
N GLY A 111 15.48 -3.62 -13.41
CA GLY A 111 16.53 -4.42 -12.78
C GLY A 111 16.02 -5.41 -11.75
N ASN A 112 14.74 -5.40 -11.37
CA ASN A 112 14.21 -6.28 -10.33
C ASN A 112 14.47 -7.77 -10.71
N PRO A 113 15.31 -8.50 -9.94
CA PRO A 113 15.71 -9.86 -10.28
C PRO A 113 14.54 -10.86 -10.25
N HIS A 114 13.50 -10.63 -9.46
CA HIS A 114 12.31 -11.48 -9.42
C HIS A 114 11.52 -11.41 -10.73
N ILE A 115 11.44 -10.23 -11.34
CA ILE A 115 10.78 -10.05 -12.64
C ILE A 115 11.70 -10.56 -13.75
N LEU A 116 12.98 -10.15 -13.73
CA LEU A 116 13.97 -10.50 -14.74
C LEU A 116 14.15 -12.01 -14.90
N LEU A 117 14.16 -12.78 -13.80
CA LEU A 117 14.29 -14.23 -13.86
C LEU A 117 13.18 -14.86 -14.72
N GLY A 118 11.94 -14.42 -14.53
CA GLY A 118 10.81 -14.85 -15.35
C GLY A 118 10.94 -14.43 -16.82
N GLN A 119 11.34 -13.18 -17.06
CA GLN A 119 11.53 -12.63 -18.41
C GLN A 119 12.67 -13.32 -19.16
N LEU A 120 13.78 -13.64 -18.51
CA LEU A 120 14.89 -14.39 -19.10
C LEU A 120 14.48 -15.81 -19.51
N ARG A 121 13.68 -16.50 -18.69
CA ARG A 121 13.11 -17.81 -19.07
C ARG A 121 12.21 -17.71 -20.29
N ALA A 122 11.34 -16.70 -20.34
CA ALA A 122 10.47 -16.45 -21.49
C ALA A 122 11.28 -16.10 -22.75
N ALA A 123 12.26 -15.21 -22.64
CA ALA A 123 13.12 -14.79 -23.74
C ALA A 123 13.95 -15.96 -24.28
N ALA A 124 14.56 -16.78 -23.42
CA ALA A 124 15.31 -17.98 -23.80
C ALA A 124 14.43 -19.08 -24.42
N PHE A 125 13.12 -19.09 -24.12
CA PHE A 125 12.14 -19.95 -24.77
C PHE A 125 11.78 -19.44 -26.17
N GLU A 126 11.61 -18.12 -26.31
CA GLU A 126 11.27 -17.49 -27.59
C GLU A 126 12.40 -17.59 -28.60
N LYS A 127 13.63 -17.27 -28.18
CA LYS A 127 14.84 -17.32 -29.01
C LYS A 127 16.10 -17.65 -28.19
N PRO A 128 17.12 -18.29 -28.80
CA PRO A 128 18.41 -18.46 -28.15
C PRO A 128 19.01 -17.09 -27.81
N LEU A 129 19.39 -16.88 -26.55
CA LEU A 129 20.00 -15.62 -26.08
C LEU A 129 21.52 -15.70 -26.12
N SER A 130 22.16 -14.78 -26.84
CA SER A 130 23.61 -14.61 -26.78
C SER A 130 24.04 -13.97 -25.45
N PRO A 131 25.33 -14.04 -25.06
CA PRO A 131 25.82 -13.37 -23.85
C PRO A 131 25.55 -11.86 -23.88
N THR A 132 25.64 -11.22 -25.04
CA THR A 132 25.30 -9.80 -25.22
C THR A 132 23.81 -9.54 -25.03
N ASP A 133 22.93 -10.43 -25.52
CA ASP A 133 21.49 -10.28 -25.28
C ASP A 133 21.18 -10.40 -23.78
N VAL A 134 21.91 -11.23 -23.04
CA VAL A 134 21.75 -11.40 -21.59
C VAL A 134 22.21 -10.16 -20.82
N GLU A 135 23.26 -9.49 -21.28
CA GLU A 135 23.72 -8.22 -20.70
C GLU A 135 22.67 -7.09 -20.86
N ASP A 136 21.87 -7.11 -21.92
CA ASP A 136 20.78 -6.14 -22.13
C ASP A 136 19.64 -6.27 -21.08
N PHE A 137 19.55 -7.40 -20.35
CA PHE A 137 18.63 -7.57 -19.23
C PHE A 137 19.13 -6.93 -17.93
N GLY A 138 20.19 -6.14 -17.99
CA GLY A 138 20.73 -5.39 -16.86
C GLY A 138 21.80 -6.14 -16.07
N GLU A 139 22.27 -5.51 -15.00
CA GLU A 139 23.44 -5.98 -14.22
C GLU A 139 23.28 -7.42 -13.71
N PHE A 140 22.08 -7.79 -13.27
CA PHE A 140 21.80 -9.13 -12.76
C PHE A 140 21.60 -10.17 -13.86
N GLY A 141 21.41 -9.77 -15.13
CA GLY A 141 21.11 -10.66 -16.25
C GLY A 141 22.08 -11.83 -16.37
N PRO A 142 23.40 -11.59 -16.46
CA PRO A 142 24.40 -12.65 -16.53
C PRO A 142 24.36 -13.60 -15.32
N GLY A 143 24.25 -13.07 -14.10
CA GLY A 143 24.17 -13.86 -12.88
C GLY A 143 22.92 -14.75 -12.84
N LEU A 144 21.77 -14.21 -13.21
CA LEU A 144 20.52 -14.97 -13.31
C LEU A 144 20.58 -16.05 -14.39
N MET A 145 21.22 -15.78 -15.53
CA MET A 145 21.43 -16.79 -16.57
C MET A 145 22.31 -17.95 -16.08
N HIS A 146 23.35 -17.66 -15.29
CA HIS A 146 24.14 -18.69 -14.64
C HIS A 146 23.28 -19.55 -13.69
N ILE A 147 22.43 -18.94 -12.86
CA ILE A 147 21.51 -19.66 -11.98
C ILE A 147 20.55 -20.56 -12.78
N LEU A 148 19.98 -20.06 -13.88
CA LEU A 148 19.11 -20.84 -14.75
C LEU A 148 19.84 -22.03 -15.39
N SER A 149 21.11 -21.84 -15.77
CA SER A 149 21.96 -22.89 -16.33
C SER A 149 22.26 -23.97 -15.29
N ASP A 150 22.64 -23.55 -14.07
CA ASP A 150 22.96 -24.45 -12.96
C ASP A 150 21.74 -25.27 -12.52
N ASN A 151 20.55 -24.68 -12.58
CA ASN A 151 19.27 -25.37 -12.35
C ASN A 151 18.81 -26.24 -13.53
N GLU A 152 19.62 -26.34 -14.60
CA GLU A 152 19.30 -27.04 -15.85
C GLU A 152 18.01 -26.57 -16.55
N GLU A 153 17.57 -25.34 -16.29
CA GLU A 153 16.40 -24.74 -16.92
C GLU A 153 16.70 -24.25 -18.34
N VAL A 154 17.96 -23.85 -18.58
CA VAL A 154 18.48 -23.47 -19.89
C VAL A 154 19.70 -24.32 -20.26
N VAL A 155 20.03 -24.33 -21.55
CA VAL A 155 21.21 -25.03 -22.08
C VAL A 155 21.88 -24.16 -23.13
N TRP A 156 23.21 -24.14 -23.12
CA TRP A 156 24.00 -23.56 -24.19
C TRP A 156 24.09 -24.52 -25.37
N ASP A 157 23.62 -24.09 -26.55
CA ASP A 157 23.58 -24.95 -27.74
C ASP A 157 24.70 -24.65 -28.77
N GLY A 158 25.59 -23.71 -28.45
CA GLY A 158 26.64 -23.21 -29.35
C GLY A 158 26.34 -21.86 -30.00
N TYR A 159 25.07 -21.45 -30.07
CA TYR A 159 24.62 -20.17 -30.64
C TYR A 159 24.02 -19.23 -29.58
N GLY A 160 23.45 -19.79 -28.52
CA GLY A 160 22.89 -19.03 -27.40
C GLY A 160 22.35 -19.94 -26.30
N TRP A 161 21.93 -19.32 -25.20
CA TRP A 161 21.16 -19.97 -24.15
C TRP A 161 19.74 -20.23 -24.62
N ARG A 162 19.33 -21.50 -24.61
CA ARG A 162 17.97 -21.92 -24.95
C ARG A 162 17.27 -22.51 -23.74
N TRP A 163 15.96 -22.31 -23.66
CA TRP A 163 15.13 -23.00 -22.69
C TRP A 163 15.16 -24.53 -22.90
N LYS A 164 15.50 -25.25 -21.82
CA LYS A 164 15.53 -26.73 -21.73
C LYS A 164 14.36 -27.26 -20.88
N GLY A 165 13.78 -26.41 -20.02
CA GLY A 165 12.69 -26.80 -19.13
C GLY A 165 11.41 -27.25 -19.85
N ARG A 166 10.45 -27.77 -19.07
CA ARG A 166 9.15 -28.20 -19.59
C ARG A 166 8.11 -27.08 -19.49
N GLY A 167 7.21 -27.03 -20.46
CA GLY A 167 6.08 -26.09 -20.46
C GLY A 167 6.42 -24.75 -21.12
N PHE A 168 5.57 -23.76 -20.85
CA PHE A 168 5.63 -22.43 -21.43
C PHE A 168 5.99 -21.40 -20.34
N PRO A 169 7.24 -20.91 -20.27
CA PRO A 169 7.69 -20.08 -19.15
C PRO A 169 6.88 -18.80 -18.96
N ALA A 170 6.41 -18.19 -20.06
CA ALA A 170 5.61 -16.97 -19.97
C ALA A 170 4.26 -17.18 -19.25
N ALA A 171 3.74 -18.42 -19.12
CA ALA A 171 2.57 -18.70 -18.29
C ALA A 171 2.86 -18.68 -16.78
N GLN A 172 4.15 -18.71 -16.39
CA GLN A 172 4.61 -18.68 -15.01
C GLN A 172 5.01 -17.26 -14.56
N VAL A 173 4.95 -16.28 -15.46
CA VAL A 173 5.30 -14.88 -15.16
C VAL A 173 4.01 -14.09 -15.03
N ASN A 174 3.66 -13.72 -13.79
CA ASN A 174 2.55 -12.81 -13.56
C ASN A 174 3.00 -11.35 -13.72
N LEU A 175 2.37 -10.62 -14.65
CA LEU A 175 2.68 -9.20 -14.90
C LEU A 175 1.92 -8.23 -13.98
N ARG A 176 0.93 -8.71 -13.22
CA ARG A 176 -0.04 -7.85 -12.52
C ARG A 176 -0.25 -8.17 -11.05
N ASN A 177 -0.09 -9.42 -10.64
CA ASN A 177 -0.33 -9.82 -9.26
C ASN A 177 0.98 -9.89 -8.50
N MET A 178 0.95 -9.41 -7.26
CA MET A 178 2.04 -9.50 -6.29
C MET A 178 2.35 -10.96 -5.86
N SER A 179 1.42 -11.88 -6.10
CA SER A 179 1.57 -13.32 -5.82
C SER A 179 0.97 -14.17 -6.95
N ASP A 180 1.62 -15.30 -7.24
CA ASP A 180 1.09 -16.34 -8.12
C ASP A 180 -0.11 -17.09 -7.50
N ASN A 181 -0.28 -16.96 -6.19
CA ASN A 181 -1.33 -17.64 -5.45
C ASN A 181 -2.57 -16.73 -5.35
N THR A 182 -3.69 -17.22 -5.89
CA THR A 182 -5.00 -16.55 -5.79
C THR A 182 -6.00 -17.45 -5.08
N PHE A 183 -6.84 -16.86 -4.25
CA PHE A 183 -7.93 -17.51 -3.53
C PHE A 183 -9.25 -17.23 -4.23
N SER A 184 -10.00 -18.27 -4.56
CA SER A 184 -11.37 -18.14 -5.07
C SER A 184 -12.37 -18.03 -3.92
N ILE A 185 -13.37 -17.16 -4.07
CA ILE A 185 -14.42 -16.95 -3.07
C ILE A 185 -15.69 -17.63 -3.57
N VAL A 186 -16.18 -18.63 -2.84
CA VAL A 186 -17.32 -19.48 -3.22
C VAL A 186 -18.48 -19.28 -2.26
N ASP A 187 -19.62 -18.83 -2.77
CA ASP A 187 -20.86 -18.68 -1.99
C ASP A 187 -21.64 -20.00 -1.91
N LEU A 188 -21.69 -20.56 -0.71
CA LEU A 188 -22.44 -21.77 -0.38
C LEU A 188 -23.96 -21.58 -0.46
N SER A 189 -24.44 -20.35 -0.28
CA SER A 189 -25.86 -20.00 -0.24
C SER A 189 -26.50 -20.02 -1.63
N ALA A 190 -25.71 -19.79 -2.67
CA ALA A 190 -26.12 -19.69 -4.07
C ALA A 190 -25.67 -20.91 -4.90
N GLY A 191 -25.62 -22.10 -4.29
CA GLY A 191 -25.27 -23.34 -5.00
C GLY A 191 -23.79 -23.44 -5.38
N ASN A 192 -22.89 -22.99 -4.50
CA ASN A 192 -21.43 -22.99 -4.69
C ASN A 192 -20.96 -22.16 -5.89
N LYS A 193 -21.57 -20.99 -6.11
CA LYS A 193 -21.15 -20.08 -7.16
C LYS A 193 -19.87 -19.34 -6.74
N VAL A 194 -18.90 -19.22 -7.65
CA VAL A 194 -17.74 -18.33 -7.46
C VAL A 194 -18.21 -16.89 -7.61
N ILE A 195 -17.96 -16.07 -6.59
CA ILE A 195 -18.36 -14.65 -6.55
C ILE A 195 -17.16 -13.70 -6.68
N GLY A 196 -15.93 -14.18 -6.60
CA GLY A 196 -14.73 -13.34 -6.78
C GLY A 196 -13.44 -14.07 -6.46
N SER A 197 -12.33 -13.34 -6.52
CA SER A 197 -11.01 -13.83 -6.15
C SER A 197 -10.13 -12.72 -5.54
N LEU A 198 -9.12 -13.12 -4.77
CA LEU A 198 -8.10 -12.25 -4.16
C LEU A 198 -6.71 -12.89 -4.29
N ASP A 199 -5.65 -12.10 -4.32
CA ASP A 199 -4.28 -12.61 -4.11
C ASP A 199 -4.10 -13.14 -2.67
N GLU A 200 -3.11 -14.01 -2.46
CA GLU A 200 -2.87 -14.64 -1.16
C GLU A 200 -2.61 -13.65 0.00
N PRO A 201 -1.75 -12.61 -0.15
CA PRO A 201 -1.58 -11.57 0.89
C PRO A 201 -2.87 -10.87 1.30
N SER A 202 -3.72 -10.51 0.33
CA SER A 202 -5.03 -9.92 0.57
C SER A 202 -5.99 -10.94 1.18
N ALA A 203 -5.93 -12.20 0.74
CA ALA A 203 -6.80 -13.25 1.20
C ALA A 203 -6.63 -13.51 2.70
N PHE A 204 -5.38 -13.57 3.16
CA PHE A 204 -5.03 -13.82 4.56
C PHE A 204 -5.51 -12.72 5.50
N GLN A 205 -5.78 -11.53 4.95
CA GLN A 205 -6.20 -10.37 5.71
C GLN A 205 -7.66 -9.97 5.50
N GLN A 206 -8.38 -10.54 4.53
CA GLN A 206 -9.78 -10.16 4.21
C GLN A 206 -10.77 -11.34 4.21
N ILE A 207 -10.32 -12.56 3.89
CA ILE A 207 -11.20 -13.75 3.74
C ILE A 207 -10.69 -14.93 4.58
N TYR A 208 -10.11 -14.62 5.74
CA TYR A 208 -9.79 -15.58 6.79
C TYR A 208 -11.07 -16.13 7.45
N GLU A 209 -10.96 -17.26 8.13
CA GLU A 209 -12.11 -17.88 8.81
C GLU A 209 -12.77 -16.90 9.80
N GLN A 210 -14.10 -16.83 9.77
CA GLN A 210 -14.93 -15.89 10.54
C GLN A 210 -14.87 -14.42 10.09
N ALA A 211 -14.18 -14.09 9.00
CA ALA A 211 -14.24 -12.76 8.41
C ALA A 211 -15.63 -12.47 7.82
N ILE A 212 -16.00 -11.19 7.78
CA ILE A 212 -17.10 -10.64 7.00
C ILE A 212 -16.52 -10.06 5.72
N TYR A 213 -16.71 -10.78 4.62
CA TYR A 213 -16.39 -10.32 3.28
C TYR A 213 -17.56 -9.48 2.74
N MET A 214 -17.27 -8.42 1.99
CA MET A 214 -18.29 -7.55 1.40
C MET A 214 -18.17 -7.60 -0.12
N HIS A 215 -19.29 -7.84 -0.79
CA HIS A 215 -19.38 -7.95 -2.23
C HIS A 215 -20.69 -7.31 -2.70
N GLU A 216 -20.62 -6.27 -3.56
CA GLU A 216 -21.80 -5.54 -4.05
C GLU A 216 -22.71 -4.95 -2.96
N GLY A 217 -22.14 -4.60 -1.81
CA GLY A 217 -22.89 -4.09 -0.64
C GLY A 217 -23.59 -5.19 0.16
N GLU A 218 -23.45 -6.44 -0.26
CA GLU A 218 -23.91 -7.62 0.48
C GLU A 218 -22.78 -8.14 1.36
N THR A 219 -23.14 -8.60 2.56
CA THR A 219 -22.22 -9.16 3.56
C THR A 219 -22.22 -10.68 3.50
N TYR A 220 -21.03 -11.25 3.56
CA TYR A 220 -20.77 -12.67 3.49
C TYR A 220 -19.90 -13.11 4.67
N PHE A 221 -20.36 -14.11 5.43
CA PHE A 221 -19.57 -14.70 6.50
C PHE A 221 -18.67 -15.80 5.94
N VAL A 222 -17.37 -15.72 6.22
CA VAL A 222 -16.40 -16.73 5.81
C VAL A 222 -16.46 -17.92 6.76
N ARG A 223 -16.97 -19.05 6.25
CA ARG A 223 -17.12 -20.30 7.00
C ARG A 223 -15.83 -21.07 7.13
N LYS A 224 -15.07 -21.16 6.04
CA LYS A 224 -13.83 -21.96 5.98
C LYS A 224 -12.91 -21.41 4.91
N MET A 225 -11.62 -21.31 5.22
CA MET A 225 -10.58 -20.99 4.26
C MET A 225 -9.69 -22.22 4.03
N ASP A 226 -9.76 -22.81 2.84
CA ASP A 226 -8.97 -23.98 2.48
C ASP A 226 -7.67 -23.53 1.81
N LEU A 227 -6.55 -23.61 2.54
CA LEU A 227 -5.23 -23.20 2.06
C LEU A 227 -4.68 -24.12 0.97
N GLN A 228 -5.04 -25.41 0.97
CA GLN A 228 -4.56 -26.36 -0.04
C GLN A 228 -5.28 -26.16 -1.36
N GLN A 229 -6.60 -26.01 -1.32
CA GLN A 229 -7.42 -25.78 -2.51
C GLN A 229 -7.41 -24.32 -2.97
N ARG A 230 -6.95 -23.39 -2.12
CA ARG A 230 -7.01 -21.94 -2.33
C ARG A 230 -8.43 -21.45 -2.58
N VAL A 231 -9.33 -21.90 -1.73
CA VAL A 231 -10.76 -21.54 -1.79
C VAL A 231 -11.21 -21.06 -0.42
N SER A 232 -11.90 -19.92 -0.39
CA SER A 232 -12.61 -19.45 0.80
C SER A 232 -14.11 -19.61 0.58
N PHE A 233 -14.74 -20.42 1.44
CA PHE A 233 -16.17 -20.69 1.39
C PHE A 233 -16.90 -19.69 2.26
N VAL A 234 -17.83 -18.98 1.64
CA VAL A 234 -18.60 -17.92 2.28
C VAL A 234 -20.09 -18.22 2.21
N GLU A 235 -20.85 -17.61 3.09
CA GLU A 235 -22.31 -17.65 3.06
C GLU A 235 -22.87 -16.25 3.24
N LYS A 236 -24.05 -15.97 2.67
CA LYS A 236 -24.70 -14.68 2.82
C LYS A 236 -25.13 -14.51 4.28
N ALA A 237 -24.77 -13.39 4.88
CA ALA A 237 -25.06 -13.10 6.27
C ALA A 237 -25.55 -11.66 6.40
N ASP A 238 -26.69 -11.44 7.03
CA ASP A 238 -27.20 -10.10 7.35
C ASP A 238 -26.63 -9.67 8.70
N VAL A 239 -25.56 -8.87 8.68
CA VAL A 239 -24.83 -8.44 9.88
C VAL A 239 -24.65 -6.92 9.89
N ASP A 240 -24.69 -6.33 11.09
CA ASP A 240 -24.48 -4.89 11.29
C ASP A 240 -23.01 -4.55 11.62
N TYR A 241 -22.07 -5.43 11.29
CA TYR A 241 -20.64 -5.25 11.54
C TYR A 241 -19.78 -5.79 10.39
N TYR A 242 -18.54 -5.29 10.31
CA TYR A 242 -17.48 -5.84 9.47
C TYR A 242 -16.34 -6.37 10.32
N THR A 243 -15.45 -7.16 9.72
CA THR A 243 -14.26 -7.68 10.40
C THR A 243 -13.00 -7.06 9.85
N GLN A 244 -11.98 -7.02 10.69
CA GLN A 244 -10.73 -6.36 10.36
C GLN A 244 -9.56 -7.11 11.01
N SER A 245 -8.57 -7.50 10.19
CA SER A 245 -7.40 -8.23 10.67
C SER A 245 -6.40 -7.31 11.40
N ILE A 246 -5.71 -7.88 12.37
CA ILE A 246 -4.58 -7.30 13.09
C ILE A 246 -3.36 -8.14 12.73
N THR A 247 -2.34 -7.47 12.20
CA THR A 247 -1.13 -8.09 11.67
C THR A 247 0.09 -7.71 12.50
N GLU A 248 0.96 -8.68 12.73
CA GLU A 248 2.33 -8.44 13.21
C GLU A 248 3.24 -8.31 12.00
N ILE A 249 4.05 -7.24 11.95
CA ILE A 249 5.05 -7.02 10.91
C ILE A 249 6.43 -7.04 11.56
N LYS A 250 7.33 -7.90 11.06
CA LYS A 250 8.73 -7.95 11.48
C LYS A 250 9.64 -7.86 10.28
N VAL A 251 10.58 -6.91 10.32
CA VAL A 251 11.57 -6.73 9.27
C VAL A 251 12.89 -7.36 9.70
N GLN A 252 13.56 -8.03 8.79
CA GLN A 252 14.91 -8.57 8.97
C GLN A 252 15.80 -8.03 7.85
N VAL A 253 16.85 -7.32 8.20
CA VAL A 253 17.84 -6.82 7.24
C VAL A 253 18.74 -7.98 6.81
N HIS A 254 18.87 -8.17 5.50
CA HIS A 254 19.79 -9.14 4.91
C HIS A 254 21.11 -8.48 4.54
N GLU A 255 21.04 -7.40 3.76
CA GLU A 255 22.21 -6.70 3.24
C GLU A 255 21.93 -5.19 3.16
N SER A 256 22.93 -4.39 3.52
CA SER A 256 22.93 -2.94 3.31
C SER A 256 23.70 -2.63 2.03
N SER A 257 23.02 -2.03 1.04
CA SER A 257 23.62 -1.72 -0.26
C SER A 257 24.16 -0.30 -0.32
N GLU A 258 23.51 0.66 0.34
CA GLU A 258 23.91 2.07 0.31
C GLU A 258 23.70 2.76 1.65
N GLU A 259 24.70 3.55 2.06
CA GLU A 259 24.65 4.37 3.28
C GLU A 259 24.78 5.85 2.91
N GLY A 260 23.87 6.65 3.45
CA GLY A 260 23.84 8.09 3.38
C GLY A 260 23.65 8.71 4.77
N ARG A 261 23.55 10.04 4.80
CA ARG A 261 23.27 10.78 6.03
C ARG A 261 22.29 11.90 5.78
N LEU A 262 21.40 12.09 6.75
CA LEU A 262 20.59 13.29 6.90
C LEU A 262 21.03 13.98 8.17
N ASN A 263 21.80 15.06 8.00
CA ASN A 263 22.53 15.70 9.08
C ASN A 263 23.37 14.66 9.86
N ASP A 264 23.11 14.48 11.16
CA ASP A 264 23.81 13.49 12.00
C ASP A 264 23.15 12.10 12.00
N SER A 265 21.98 11.94 11.37
CA SER A 265 21.25 10.66 11.32
C SER A 265 21.68 9.82 10.12
N ASN A 266 21.76 8.50 10.30
CA ASN A 266 22.12 7.60 9.21
C ASN A 266 20.87 7.26 8.39
N LEU A 267 21.01 7.30 7.07
CA LEU A 267 20.01 6.85 6.13
C LEU A 267 20.60 5.66 5.37
N VAL A 268 19.89 4.55 5.29
CA VAL A 268 20.42 3.32 4.67
C VAL A 268 19.38 2.74 3.74
N HIS A 269 19.82 2.15 2.64
CA HIS A 269 19.02 1.38 1.71
C HIS A 269 19.58 -0.04 1.58
N GLY A 270 18.72 -1.04 1.39
CA GLY A 270 19.15 -2.43 1.27
C GLY A 270 18.01 -3.45 1.22
N ASP A 271 18.40 -4.71 1.24
CA ASP A 271 17.51 -5.87 1.10
C ASP A 271 16.99 -6.34 2.47
N VAL A 272 15.69 -6.63 2.52
CA VAL A 272 15.00 -7.05 3.74
C VAL A 272 13.99 -8.17 3.48
N ALA A 273 13.79 -9.02 4.48
CA ALA A 273 12.63 -9.89 4.57
C ALA A 273 11.58 -9.30 5.52
N VAL A 274 10.39 -9.06 4.99
CA VAL A 274 9.24 -8.59 5.77
C VAL A 274 8.32 -9.77 6.09
N ASN A 275 8.26 -10.14 7.36
CA ASN A 275 7.39 -11.17 7.88
C ASN A 275 6.06 -10.55 8.31
N ILE A 276 4.96 -10.91 7.65
CA ILE A 276 3.61 -10.42 7.92
C ILE A 276 2.78 -11.57 8.46
N LYS A 277 2.26 -11.44 9.68
CA LYS A 277 1.43 -12.48 10.32
C LYS A 277 0.12 -11.91 10.87
N PRO A 278 -1.02 -12.16 10.21
CA PRO A 278 -2.33 -11.94 10.81
C PRO A 278 -2.53 -12.90 12.00
N TYR A 279 -2.87 -12.38 13.18
CA TYR A 279 -3.02 -13.20 14.39
C TYR A 279 -4.34 -12.99 15.13
N MET A 280 -5.01 -11.88 14.87
CA MET A 280 -6.28 -11.52 15.51
C MET A 280 -7.13 -10.72 14.53
N PHE A 281 -8.44 -10.66 14.77
CA PHE A 281 -9.32 -9.71 14.11
C PHE A 281 -10.28 -9.07 15.09
N ARG A 282 -10.78 -7.88 14.73
CA ARG A 282 -11.83 -7.15 15.44
C ARG A 282 -13.13 -7.23 14.67
N LYS A 283 -14.26 -7.18 15.38
CA LYS A 283 -15.59 -6.97 14.81
C LYS A 283 -15.98 -5.52 15.09
N ILE A 284 -16.29 -4.77 14.04
CA ILE A 284 -16.57 -3.34 14.14
C ILE A 284 -17.96 -3.05 13.60
N LYS A 285 -18.78 -2.40 14.40
CA LYS A 285 -20.15 -2.06 14.03
C LYS A 285 -20.18 -1.01 12.91
N PHE A 286 -21.04 -1.23 11.91
CA PHE A 286 -21.29 -0.22 10.88
C PHE A 286 -21.85 1.07 11.51
N GLY A 287 -21.42 2.22 11.01
CA GLY A 287 -21.85 3.53 11.50
C GLY A 287 -21.11 3.99 12.75
N SER A 288 -21.29 3.32 13.89
CA SER A 288 -20.69 3.77 15.17
C SER A 288 -19.19 3.52 15.28
N ARG A 289 -18.67 2.54 14.52
CA ARG A 289 -17.27 2.10 14.55
C ARG A 289 -16.80 1.55 15.91
N ASP A 290 -17.74 1.15 16.76
CA ASP A 290 -17.41 0.50 18.03
C ASP A 290 -16.89 -0.93 17.79
N SER A 291 -15.80 -1.28 18.48
CA SER A 291 -15.32 -2.66 18.54
C SER A 291 -16.27 -3.48 19.41
N ILE A 292 -16.97 -4.44 18.80
CA ILE A 292 -17.97 -5.29 19.46
C ILE A 292 -17.44 -6.69 19.80
N GLY A 293 -16.21 -7.02 19.39
CA GLY A 293 -15.61 -8.30 19.71
C GLY A 293 -14.29 -8.55 18.98
N TYR A 294 -13.63 -9.63 19.39
CA TYR A 294 -12.34 -10.06 18.85
C TYR A 294 -12.39 -11.56 18.54
N GLY A 295 -11.61 -11.97 17.55
CA GLY A 295 -11.35 -13.38 17.24
C GLY A 295 -9.90 -13.60 16.87
N LYS A 296 -9.47 -14.87 16.83
CA LYS A 296 -8.10 -15.24 16.46
C LYS A 296 -8.02 -15.57 14.98
N ILE A 297 -6.91 -15.26 14.36
CA ILE A 297 -6.55 -15.73 13.02
C ILE A 297 -5.43 -16.76 13.19
N ASP A 298 -5.63 -17.96 12.64
CA ASP A 298 -4.65 -19.03 12.63
C ASP A 298 -4.20 -19.30 11.20
N LEU A 299 -3.33 -18.42 10.70
CA LEU A 299 -2.75 -18.50 9.36
C LEU A 299 -1.22 -18.46 9.45
N PRO A 300 -0.51 -19.11 8.51
CA PRO A 300 0.95 -19.07 8.49
C PRO A 300 1.44 -17.65 8.19
N PRO A 301 2.63 -17.26 8.72
CA PRO A 301 3.25 -15.99 8.37
C PRO A 301 3.63 -15.99 6.89
N GLN A 302 3.51 -14.82 6.26
CA GLN A 302 3.95 -14.57 4.89
C GLN A 302 5.27 -13.83 4.93
N ILE A 303 6.24 -14.27 4.12
CA ILE A 303 7.55 -13.63 3.99
C ILE A 303 7.59 -12.92 2.65
N LEU A 304 7.88 -11.63 2.68
CA LEU A 304 8.09 -10.80 1.51
C LEU A 304 9.57 -10.39 1.46
N GLU A 305 10.31 -10.97 0.52
CA GLU A 305 11.66 -10.54 0.17
C GLU A 305 11.55 -9.28 -0.69
N THR A 306 12.12 -8.17 -0.23
CA THR A 306 11.99 -6.86 -0.88
C THR A 306 13.10 -5.89 -0.49
N THR A 307 13.08 -4.69 -1.04
CA THR A 307 13.99 -3.60 -0.68
C THR A 307 13.35 -2.64 0.30
N ALA A 308 14.19 -2.03 1.15
CA ALA A 308 13.77 -1.03 2.10
C ALA A 308 14.79 0.10 2.25
N THR A 309 14.29 1.23 2.70
CA THR A 309 15.08 2.37 3.17
C THR A 309 14.76 2.61 4.62
N TRP A 310 15.78 2.75 5.45
CA TRP A 310 15.60 3.03 6.87
C TRP A 310 16.43 4.20 7.38
N LEU A 311 15.79 4.97 8.26
CA LEU A 311 16.35 6.16 8.89
C LEU A 311 16.62 5.85 10.37
N ILE A 312 17.87 6.02 10.77
CA ILE A 312 18.38 5.75 12.10
C ILE A 312 18.70 7.08 12.79
N PRO A 313 17.82 7.57 13.69
CA PRO A 313 18.09 8.77 14.46
C PRO A 313 19.28 8.58 15.40
N THR A 314 19.94 9.68 15.75
CA THR A 314 21.01 9.63 16.75
C THR A 314 20.47 9.31 18.15
N VAL A 315 21.31 8.70 19.00
CA VAL A 315 21.00 8.53 20.44
C VAL A 315 20.68 9.86 21.11
N GLN A 316 21.34 10.94 20.67
CA GLN A 316 21.15 12.28 21.21
C GLN A 316 19.74 12.81 20.89
N THR A 317 19.26 12.59 19.67
CA THR A 317 17.89 12.92 19.25
C THR A 317 16.85 12.18 20.08
N LEU A 318 17.01 10.87 20.23
CA LEU A 318 16.09 10.06 21.05
C LEU A 318 16.11 10.48 22.52
N ASN A 319 17.28 10.83 23.07
CA ASN A 319 17.42 11.31 24.43
C ASN A 319 16.83 12.71 24.63
N ASN A 320 16.89 13.58 23.63
CA ASN A 320 16.27 14.90 23.70
C ASN A 320 14.75 14.77 23.82
N VAL A 321 14.10 13.89 23.06
CA VAL A 321 12.68 13.60 23.22
C VAL A 321 12.36 13.13 24.66
N ARG A 322 13.16 12.19 25.19
CA ARG A 322 12.99 11.68 26.57
C ARG A 322 13.16 12.76 27.64
N LYS A 323 14.07 13.72 27.46
CA LYS A 323 14.29 14.83 28.41
C LYS A 323 13.04 15.68 28.64
N TYR A 324 12.15 15.75 27.64
CA TYR A 324 10.87 16.44 27.74
C TYR A 324 9.72 15.52 28.20
N GLY A 325 10.02 14.32 28.69
CA GLY A 325 9.01 13.37 29.19
C GLY A 325 8.19 12.68 28.10
N ARG A 326 8.65 12.72 26.85
CA ARG A 326 7.98 12.12 25.69
C ARG A 326 8.62 10.80 25.27
N GLU A 327 7.87 9.99 24.55
CA GLU A 327 8.31 8.69 24.08
C GLU A 327 8.84 8.77 22.63
N PRO A 328 10.13 8.43 22.38
CA PRO A 328 10.68 8.49 21.02
C PRO A 328 10.00 7.55 20.03
N LEU A 329 9.54 6.38 20.49
CA LEU A 329 8.86 5.40 19.63
C LEU A 329 7.59 5.99 19.02
N GLU A 330 6.81 6.73 19.79
CA GLU A 330 5.62 7.44 19.32
C GLU A 330 5.98 8.49 18.26
N GLY A 331 7.04 9.28 18.48
CA GLY A 331 7.50 10.24 17.48
C GLY A 331 7.93 9.58 16.16
N LEU A 332 8.62 8.44 16.23
CA LEU A 332 9.04 7.67 15.05
C LEU A 332 7.89 6.98 14.34
N LEU A 333 6.90 6.46 15.06
CA LEU A 333 5.66 5.94 14.47
C LEU A 333 4.94 7.06 13.71
N GLY A 334 4.91 8.25 14.30
CA GLY A 334 4.38 9.45 13.66
C GLY A 334 5.09 9.78 12.35
N MET A 335 6.41 9.78 12.39
CA MET A 335 7.25 10.02 11.22
C MET A 335 7.08 8.93 10.14
N ALA A 336 6.98 7.65 10.52
CA ALA A 336 6.77 6.53 9.61
C ALA A 336 5.42 6.63 8.86
N ASN A 337 4.37 7.08 9.56
CA ASN A 337 3.07 7.34 8.95
C ASN A 337 3.17 8.48 7.92
N ILE A 338 3.81 9.58 8.31
CA ILE A 338 3.99 10.75 7.44
C ILE A 338 4.75 10.39 6.18
N ILE A 339 5.86 9.65 6.30
CA ILE A 339 6.66 9.26 5.14
C ILE A 339 5.82 8.40 4.19
N ALA A 340 5.09 7.40 4.70
CA ALA A 340 4.25 6.54 3.86
C ALA A 340 3.13 7.29 3.13
N GLU A 341 2.54 8.30 3.78
CA GLU A 341 1.46 9.12 3.21
C GLU A 341 1.97 10.18 2.22
N VAL A 342 3.15 10.73 2.45
CA VAL A 342 3.73 11.81 1.66
C VAL A 342 4.54 11.28 0.47
N LEU A 343 5.16 10.10 0.58
CA LEU A 343 5.97 9.50 -0.47
C LEU A 343 5.27 9.41 -1.85
N PRO A 344 3.98 9.04 -1.96
CA PRO A 344 3.23 9.04 -3.23
C PRO A 344 3.25 10.36 -4.02
N VAL A 345 3.47 11.50 -3.34
CA VAL A 345 3.58 12.81 -4.00
C VAL A 345 4.87 12.95 -4.80
N PHE A 346 5.93 12.27 -4.34
CA PHE A 346 7.26 12.31 -4.93
C PHE A 346 7.49 11.14 -5.90
N VAL A 347 6.67 10.09 -5.77
CA VAL A 347 6.83 8.81 -6.45
C VAL A 347 5.46 8.34 -6.92
N MET A 348 5.28 8.08 -8.23
CA MET A 348 3.99 7.62 -8.78
C MET A 348 3.61 6.22 -8.28
N CYS A 349 3.10 6.12 -7.05
CA CYS A 349 2.69 4.89 -6.39
C CYS A 349 1.45 5.12 -5.53
N ASP A 350 0.74 4.06 -5.17
CA ASP A 350 -0.33 4.14 -4.18
C ASP A 350 0.27 3.96 -2.76
N THR A 351 -0.38 4.55 -1.76
CA THR A 351 -0.12 4.26 -0.33
C THR A 351 -0.15 2.75 -0.03
N SER A 352 -0.96 1.97 -0.76
CA SER A 352 -1.01 0.52 -0.63
C SER A 352 0.27 -0.19 -1.07
N ASP A 353 1.08 0.43 -1.92
CA ASP A 353 2.32 -0.13 -2.47
C ASP A 353 3.53 0.04 -1.53
N ILE A 354 3.37 0.86 -0.48
CA ILE A 354 4.42 1.16 0.49
C ILE A 354 4.06 0.59 1.85
N GLY A 355 5.03 -0.06 2.50
CA GLY A 355 4.95 -0.45 3.90
C GLY A 355 5.82 0.43 4.78
N SER A 356 5.38 0.65 6.02
CA SER A 356 6.18 1.36 7.03
C SER A 356 6.14 0.66 8.38
N VAL A 357 7.28 0.56 9.05
CA VAL A 357 7.39 -0.01 10.40
C VAL A 357 8.51 0.68 11.18
N VAL A 358 8.36 0.73 12.50
CA VAL A 358 9.45 1.14 13.39
C VAL A 358 10.02 -0.11 14.05
N ASP A 359 11.31 -0.30 13.90
CA ASP A 359 12.01 -1.46 14.46
C ASP A 359 13.28 -1.01 15.21
N VAL A 360 13.65 -1.81 16.22
CA VAL A 360 14.87 -1.63 17.04
C VAL A 360 15.86 -2.76 16.80
N THR A 361 15.36 -3.94 16.41
CA THR A 361 16.13 -5.19 16.44
C THR A 361 17.26 -5.21 15.42
N ASN A 362 17.08 -4.57 14.26
CA ASN A 362 18.06 -4.57 13.18
C ASN A 362 19.24 -3.61 13.42
N THR A 363 19.02 -2.46 14.05
CA THR A 363 20.03 -1.38 14.14
C THR A 363 20.49 -1.11 15.57
N GLY A 364 19.84 -1.71 16.57
CA GLY A 364 20.08 -1.43 17.99
C GLY A 364 19.46 -0.11 18.49
N LEU A 365 18.87 0.69 17.60
CA LEU A 365 18.16 1.93 17.91
C LEU A 365 16.78 1.92 17.23
N PRO A 366 15.74 2.51 17.84
CA PRO A 366 14.47 2.73 17.15
C PRO A 366 14.66 3.47 15.83
N SER A 367 14.31 2.81 14.73
CA SER A 367 14.56 3.26 13.35
C SER A 367 13.30 3.09 12.51
N VAL A 368 13.07 4.03 11.59
CA VAL A 368 11.91 3.98 10.68
C VAL A 368 12.32 3.25 9.42
N PHE A 369 11.60 2.19 9.06
CA PHE A 369 11.77 1.43 7.82
C PHE A 369 10.60 1.73 6.88
N ILE A 370 10.91 1.99 5.61
CA ILE A 370 9.98 2.15 4.50
C ILE A 370 10.36 1.12 3.45
N TYR A 371 9.43 0.25 3.08
CA TYR A 371 9.71 -0.89 2.20
C TYR A 371 8.67 -1.01 1.10
N ASP A 372 9.07 -1.63 0.00
CA ASP A 372 8.19 -1.87 -1.14
C ASP A 372 7.30 -3.07 -0.82
N LYS A 373 5.98 -2.93 -0.97
CA LYS A 373 5.07 -4.07 -0.93
C LYS A 373 5.06 -4.76 -2.29
N TYR A 374 6.23 -5.20 -2.73
CA TYR A 374 6.39 -6.00 -3.94
C TYR A 374 7.63 -6.90 -3.84
N PRO A 375 7.58 -8.17 -4.28
CA PRO A 375 8.74 -9.05 -4.26
C PRO A 375 9.92 -8.46 -5.05
N GLY A 376 11.09 -8.37 -4.42
CA GLY A 376 12.29 -7.75 -4.99
C GLY A 376 12.28 -6.22 -5.04
N GLY A 377 11.18 -5.57 -4.67
CA GLY A 377 11.00 -4.12 -4.74
C GLY A 377 10.71 -3.59 -6.15
N LEU A 378 10.05 -2.45 -6.25
CA LEU A 378 9.79 -1.73 -7.51
C LEU A 378 10.59 -0.42 -7.60
N GLY A 379 11.39 -0.12 -6.57
CA GLY A 379 12.23 1.06 -6.47
C GLY A 379 11.57 2.21 -5.69
N PHE A 380 10.45 1.99 -5.00
CA PHE A 380 9.78 3.06 -4.24
C PHE A 380 10.61 3.46 -3.01
N SER A 381 11.11 2.48 -2.26
CA SER A 381 12.01 2.65 -1.14
C SER A 381 13.33 3.28 -1.58
N ARG A 382 13.85 2.91 -2.75
CA ARG A 382 15.02 3.55 -3.33
C ARG A 382 14.78 5.04 -3.59
N ARG A 383 13.65 5.40 -4.19
CA ARG A 383 13.28 6.82 -4.37
C ARG A 383 13.04 7.53 -3.05
N ALA A 384 12.53 6.84 -2.04
CA ALA A 384 12.42 7.38 -0.70
C ALA A 384 13.81 7.70 -0.12
N PHE A 385 14.84 6.89 -0.40
CA PHE A 385 16.23 7.19 -0.02
C PHE A 385 16.74 8.45 -0.73
N ASP A 386 16.56 8.53 -2.05
CA ASP A 386 17.06 9.65 -2.87
C ASP A 386 16.40 10.99 -2.51
N HIS A 387 15.14 10.98 -2.06
CA HIS A 387 14.32 12.18 -1.78
C HIS A 387 13.91 12.32 -0.30
N MET A 388 14.61 11.65 0.61
CA MET A 388 14.18 11.57 2.01
C MET A 388 14.09 12.97 2.66
N GLU A 389 15.00 13.88 2.35
CA GLU A 389 14.98 15.24 2.90
C GLU A 389 13.71 16.00 2.48
N GLU A 390 13.35 15.99 1.20
CA GLU A 390 12.15 16.67 0.71
C GLU A 390 10.86 16.05 1.26
N ILE A 391 10.83 14.72 1.42
CA ILE A 391 9.69 14.00 2.01
C ILE A 391 9.49 14.41 3.47
N LEU A 392 10.56 14.42 4.27
CA LEU A 392 10.51 14.82 5.67
C LEU A 392 10.13 16.31 5.83
N GLN A 393 10.61 17.18 4.94
CA GLN A 393 10.26 18.59 4.95
C GLN A 393 8.77 18.80 4.64
N ALA A 394 8.24 18.16 3.60
CA ALA A 394 6.81 18.20 3.28
C ALA A 394 5.95 17.64 4.44
N GLY A 395 6.43 16.57 5.07
CA GLY A 395 5.83 15.99 6.26
C GLY A 395 5.78 16.95 7.45
N LEU A 396 6.87 17.66 7.72
CA LEU A 396 6.93 18.65 8.79
C LEU A 396 6.01 19.85 8.54
N GLU A 397 5.93 20.33 7.29
CA GLU A 397 5.00 21.41 6.92
C GLU A 397 3.55 21.02 7.19
N MET A 398 3.18 19.79 6.87
CA MET A 398 1.86 19.22 7.12
C MET A 398 1.55 19.08 8.62
N ILE A 399 2.53 18.65 9.42
CA ILE A 399 2.36 18.62 10.89
C ILE A 399 2.13 20.04 11.43
N ASN A 400 2.87 21.03 10.92
CA ASN A 400 2.80 22.41 11.38
C ASN A 400 1.50 23.12 10.98
N SER A 401 0.87 22.73 9.87
CA SER A 401 -0.42 23.30 9.45
C SER A 401 -1.61 22.70 10.19
N CYS A 402 -1.43 21.55 10.84
CA CYS A 402 -2.47 20.92 11.63
C CYS A 402 -2.64 21.61 12.99
N THR A 403 -3.88 21.91 13.39
CA THR A 403 -4.21 22.60 14.65
C THR A 403 -4.37 21.65 15.85
N CYS A 404 -4.21 20.33 15.67
CA CYS A 404 -4.32 19.38 16.77
C CYS A 404 -3.20 19.55 17.81
N GLU A 405 -3.50 19.28 19.07
CA GLU A 405 -2.55 19.47 20.18
C GLU A 405 -1.63 18.25 20.37
N ILE A 406 -2.21 17.04 20.36
CA ILE A 406 -1.48 15.79 20.65
C ILE A 406 -1.08 15.08 19.36
N GLY A 407 -1.92 15.17 18.33
CA GLY A 407 -1.82 14.46 17.05
C GLY A 407 -3.21 14.17 16.52
N CYS A 408 -3.33 13.84 15.23
CA CYS A 408 -4.58 13.34 14.65
C CYS A 408 -4.30 12.51 13.38
N PRO A 409 -5.34 11.85 12.82
CA PRO A 409 -5.25 11.13 11.54
C PRO A 409 -4.81 11.96 10.32
N SER A 410 -4.65 13.27 10.48
CA SER A 410 -4.21 14.21 9.44
C SER A 410 -2.76 14.67 9.59
N CYS A 411 -2.03 14.22 10.61
CA CYS A 411 -0.63 14.59 10.79
C CYS A 411 0.28 13.37 10.99
N VAL A 412 0.35 12.80 12.20
CA VAL A 412 1.32 11.75 12.57
C VAL A 412 0.76 10.34 12.46
N GLY A 413 -0.19 10.11 11.56
CA GLY A 413 -1.04 8.91 11.41
C GLY A 413 -2.27 9.36 10.64
N SER A 414 -3.09 8.54 9.96
CA SER A 414 -3.08 7.07 9.75
C SER A 414 -2.27 6.67 8.50
N PRO A 415 -1.74 5.42 8.41
CA PRO A 415 -0.99 4.88 7.27
C PRO A 415 -1.80 4.01 6.26
N ILE A 416 -3.12 3.88 6.40
CA ILE A 416 -3.98 3.06 5.51
C ILE A 416 -5.32 3.77 5.23
N PRO A 417 -5.88 3.71 3.98
CA PRO A 417 -7.08 4.43 3.59
C PRO A 417 -8.35 4.03 4.37
N PRO A 418 -9.31 4.94 4.57
CA PRO A 418 -10.55 4.69 5.31
C PRO A 418 -11.53 3.68 4.67
N PHE A 419 -11.22 3.09 3.52
CA PHE A 419 -12.11 2.19 2.77
C PHE A 419 -11.54 0.79 2.48
N SER A 420 -10.33 0.47 2.93
CA SER A 420 -9.85 -0.91 2.86
C SER A 420 -10.54 -1.75 3.94
N GLN A 421 -10.83 -3.02 3.64
CA GLN A 421 -11.10 -4.05 4.67
C GLN A 421 -9.87 -4.34 5.56
N LEU A 422 -8.82 -3.52 5.42
CA LEU A 422 -7.59 -3.45 6.20
C LEU A 422 -7.61 -2.11 6.94
N ASP A 423 -7.16 -2.14 8.18
CA ASP A 423 -7.36 -1.09 9.17
C ASP A 423 -6.52 0.18 8.96
N PRO A 424 -7.10 1.38 9.11
CA PRO A 424 -6.38 2.59 9.48
C PRO A 424 -5.60 2.47 10.82
N ASP A 425 -6.02 1.58 11.72
CA ASP A 425 -5.52 1.45 13.10
C ASP A 425 -4.67 0.15 13.39
N SER A 426 -4.28 -0.67 12.39
CA SER A 426 -3.88 -2.10 12.65
C SER A 426 -2.43 -2.43 12.98
N THR A 427 -1.52 -1.51 13.28
CA THR A 427 -0.14 -1.92 13.65
C THR A 427 0.29 -1.35 14.99
N ALA A 428 -0.27 -1.83 16.10
CA ALA A 428 -0.10 -1.17 17.41
C ALA A 428 -0.48 0.35 17.39
N ARG A 429 -1.10 0.81 16.29
CA ARG A 429 -1.47 2.18 15.90
C ARG A 429 -2.91 2.49 16.31
N GLY A 430 -3.36 1.97 17.46
CA GLY A 430 -4.63 2.38 18.08
C GLY A 430 -4.51 3.68 18.87
N ARG A 431 -3.29 4.20 19.04
CA ARG A 431 -3.00 5.48 19.65
C ARG A 431 -2.45 6.39 18.56
N ILE A 432 -3.06 7.56 18.42
CA ILE A 432 -2.52 8.64 17.61
C ILE A 432 -1.10 8.93 18.14
N PRO A 433 -0.06 8.81 17.30
CA PRO A 433 1.30 9.03 17.76
C PRO A 433 1.52 10.46 18.25
N ASP A 434 2.57 10.65 19.04
CA ASP A 434 2.89 11.95 19.63
C ASP A 434 3.42 12.93 18.58
N LYS A 435 2.59 13.93 18.22
CA LYS A 435 2.91 15.00 17.27
C LYS A 435 4.16 15.77 17.67
N GLU A 436 4.27 16.13 18.93
CA GLU A 436 5.36 16.98 19.40
C GLU A 436 6.67 16.19 19.43
N ALA A 437 6.64 14.91 19.79
CA ALA A 437 7.79 14.02 19.67
C ALA A 437 8.25 13.89 18.20
N ALA A 438 7.31 13.74 17.26
CA ALA A 438 7.64 13.69 15.83
C ALA A 438 8.30 15.00 15.35
N LYS A 439 7.76 16.17 15.74
CA LYS A 439 8.36 17.48 15.40
C LYS A 439 9.78 17.63 15.95
N MET A 440 10.02 17.21 17.19
CA MET A 440 11.35 17.26 17.78
C MET A 440 12.35 16.44 16.95
N ILE A 441 11.99 15.20 16.60
CA ILE A 441 12.83 14.31 15.80
C ILE A 441 13.07 14.91 14.40
N LEU A 442 12.01 15.37 13.73
CA LEU A 442 12.10 15.97 12.39
C LEU A 442 12.99 17.21 12.36
N HIS A 443 12.88 18.10 13.36
CA HIS A 443 13.73 19.29 13.44
C HIS A 443 15.21 18.93 13.55
N GLU A 444 15.57 17.92 14.34
CA GLU A 444 16.97 17.51 14.46
C GLU A 444 17.51 16.82 13.19
N ILE A 445 16.70 15.95 12.58
CA ILE A 445 17.08 15.24 11.36
C ILE A 445 17.24 16.22 10.17
N LEU A 446 16.36 17.21 10.07
CA LEU A 446 16.41 18.25 9.03
C LEU A 446 17.40 19.40 9.33
N GLY A 447 18.13 19.34 10.45
CA GLY A 447 19.08 20.39 10.84
C GLY A 447 18.43 21.75 11.13
N LEU A 448 17.16 21.76 11.50
CA LEU A 448 16.39 22.96 11.84
C LEU A 448 16.65 23.40 13.30
N PRO A 449 16.31 24.66 13.67
CA PRO A 449 16.40 25.10 15.06
C PRO A 449 15.66 24.15 16.00
N ALA A 450 16.25 23.85 17.16
CA ALA A 450 15.70 22.89 18.11
C ALA A 450 14.25 23.24 18.49
N TYR A 451 13.34 22.27 18.29
CA TYR A 451 11.94 22.43 18.63
C TYR A 451 11.70 22.15 20.11
N ILE A 452 11.04 23.10 20.79
CA ILE A 452 10.62 22.94 22.19
C ILE A 452 9.17 22.47 22.16
N PRO A 453 8.87 21.25 22.66
CA PRO A 453 7.51 20.74 22.62
C PRO A 453 6.61 21.51 23.58
N GLN A 454 5.33 21.66 23.22
CA GLN A 454 4.34 22.16 24.16
C GLN A 454 4.14 21.14 25.28
N ILE A 455 4.07 21.58 26.54
CA ILE A 455 3.81 20.68 27.67
C ILE A 455 2.29 20.68 27.89
N PRO A 456 1.60 19.52 27.89
CA PRO A 456 0.17 19.48 28.12
C PRO A 456 -0.16 20.11 29.48
N ALA A 457 -1.23 20.89 29.55
CA ALA A 457 -1.71 21.44 30.82
C ALA A 457 -2.02 20.29 31.79
N ALA A 458 -1.70 20.47 33.08
CA ALA A 458 -1.74 19.43 34.13
C ALA A 458 -3.10 18.70 34.32
N SER A 459 -4.16 19.08 33.61
CA SER A 459 -5.49 18.49 33.67
C SER A 459 -5.67 17.19 32.85
N GLU A 460 -4.75 16.82 31.97
CA GLU A 460 -4.97 15.70 31.02
C GLU A 460 -4.24 14.38 31.36
N ILE A 461 -3.30 14.41 32.31
CA ILE A 461 -2.55 13.21 32.74
C ILE A 461 -3.47 12.23 33.53
N ALA A 462 -4.66 12.68 33.96
CA ALA A 462 -5.54 11.93 34.86
C ALA A 462 -6.58 11.01 34.18
N MET A 463 -6.69 10.93 32.85
CA MET A 463 -7.74 10.13 32.18
C MET A 463 -7.24 8.94 31.33
N GLY A 464 -5.99 8.50 31.50
CA GLY A 464 -5.40 7.38 30.75
C GLY A 464 -4.95 6.19 31.60
N GLY A 465 -5.63 5.92 32.72
CA GLY A 465 -5.37 4.76 33.59
C GLY A 465 -6.15 3.52 33.17
#